data_AF-A0A3B0Y815-F1
#
_entry.id   AF-A0A3B0Y815-F1
#
_cell.length_a   1.000
_cell.length_b   1.000
_cell.length_c   1.000
_cell.angle_alpha   90.00
_cell.angle_beta   90.00
_cell.angle_gamma   90.00
#
_symmetry.space_group_name_H-M   'P 1'
#
loop_
_entity.id
_entity.type
_entity.pdbx_description
1 polymer ?
#
loop_
_entity_poly.entity_id
_entity_poly.type
_entity_poly.pdbx_seq_one_letter_code
_entity_poly.pdbx_strand_id
1 'polypeptide(L)'
;MTSDSVKLDDEGVPMLQNPVSLETLQTSNAESTPMPDLTDHEVVAKLLQYSEVQDLLDDISEDLQNLVSWKIESLLKEQIGRLIKEATEESAFKMAGDIRTQLQLALPDLLANLIKQAKEPDSTD
;
A
#
# COMPACT_ATOMS: atom_id res chain seq x y z
N MET A 1 -7.48 -11.74 20.58
CA MET A 1 -7.16 -11.47 19.17
C MET A 1 -5.75 -10.94 19.14
N THR A 2 -4.78 -11.83 19.00
CA THR A 2 -3.36 -11.48 18.90
C THR A 2 -3.03 -11.50 17.41
N SER A 3 -2.91 -10.31 16.83
CA SER A 3 -2.40 -10.15 15.46
C SER A 3 -0.92 -10.47 15.50
N ASP A 4 -0.52 -11.63 14.99
CA ASP A 4 0.90 -11.96 14.84
C ASP A 4 1.54 -10.97 13.85
N SER A 5 2.60 -10.32 14.31
CA SER A 5 3.29 -9.26 13.57
C SER A 5 4.07 -9.89 12.41
N VAL A 6 3.62 -9.66 11.18
CA VAL A 6 4.30 -10.11 9.96
C VAL A 6 5.73 -9.58 9.95
N LYS A 7 6.73 -10.47 9.90
CA LYS A 7 8.15 -10.10 9.79
C LYS A 7 8.42 -9.58 8.38
N LEU A 8 9.04 -8.41 8.30
CA LEU A 8 9.46 -7.78 7.04
C LEU A 8 11.00 -7.85 6.95
N ASP A 9 11.53 -7.96 5.74
CA ASP A 9 12.98 -7.87 5.47
C ASP A 9 13.48 -6.42 5.40
N ASP A 10 14.77 -6.24 5.08
CA ASP A 10 15.43 -4.94 5.00
C ASP A 10 14.86 -4.03 3.88
N GLU A 11 14.13 -4.60 2.92
CA GLU A 11 13.43 -3.87 1.86
C GLU A 11 11.94 -3.67 2.17
N GLY A 12 11.47 -4.12 3.34
CA GLY A 12 10.08 -4.01 3.78
C GLY A 12 9.15 -5.04 3.16
N VAL A 13 9.68 -6.12 2.57
CA VAL A 13 8.92 -7.22 1.98
C VAL A 13 8.60 -8.25 3.07
N PRO A 14 7.36 -8.76 3.15
CA PRO A 14 7.01 -9.80 4.11
C PRO A 14 7.86 -11.06 3.87
N MET A 15 8.60 -11.44 4.90
CA MET A 15 9.41 -12.64 4.91
C MET A 15 8.54 -13.87 5.12
N LEU A 16 8.85 -14.93 4.38
CA LEU A 16 8.26 -16.25 4.59
C LEU A 16 8.51 -16.69 6.03
N GLN A 17 7.44 -17.10 6.71
CA GLN A 17 7.51 -17.51 8.11
C GLN A 17 8.18 -18.88 8.26
N ASN A 18 8.04 -19.75 7.25
CA ASN A 18 8.69 -21.05 7.13
C ASN A 18 9.58 -21.10 5.88
N PRO A 19 10.82 -20.59 5.93
CA PRO A 19 11.75 -20.71 4.81
C PRO A 19 12.15 -22.18 4.61
N VAL A 20 11.82 -22.75 3.45
CA VAL A 20 12.25 -24.11 3.08
C VAL A 20 13.77 -24.12 2.93
N SER A 21 14.46 -24.79 3.86
CA SER A 21 15.92 -24.92 3.82
C SER A 21 16.31 -26.06 2.87
N LEU A 22 17.26 -25.82 1.96
CA LEU A 22 17.74 -26.86 1.03
C LEU A 22 18.37 -28.06 1.75
N GLU A 23 18.89 -27.85 2.96
CA GLU A 23 19.50 -28.87 3.82
C GLU A 23 18.46 -29.85 4.39
N THR A 24 17.23 -29.39 4.65
CA THR A 24 16.10 -30.26 5.05
C THR A 24 15.60 -31.14 3.91
N LEU A 25 15.81 -30.74 2.65
CA LEU A 25 15.46 -31.55 1.47
C LEU A 25 16.54 -32.61 1.14
N GLN A 26 17.76 -32.44 1.64
CA GLN A 26 18.91 -33.32 1.34
C GLN A 26 19.11 -34.47 2.34
N THR A 27 18.46 -34.43 3.50
CA THR A 27 18.59 -35.46 4.56
C THR A 27 17.63 -36.64 4.39
N SER A 28 16.67 -36.54 3.47
CA SER A 28 15.82 -37.66 3.04
C SER A 28 16.58 -38.49 2.01
N ASN A 29 17.28 -39.52 2.50
CA ASN A 29 17.90 -40.62 1.76
C ASN A 29 17.47 -40.73 0.29
N ALA A 30 18.40 -40.43 -0.61
CA ALA A 30 18.33 -40.79 -2.01
C ALA A 30 18.44 -42.32 -2.19
N GLU A 31 17.37 -43.05 -1.84
CA GLU A 31 17.02 -44.24 -2.61
C GLU A 31 16.32 -43.72 -3.86
N SER A 32 16.95 -43.95 -5.02
CA SER A 32 16.40 -43.63 -6.33
C SER A 32 15.20 -44.54 -6.61
N THR A 33 14.09 -44.29 -5.91
CA THR A 33 12.78 -44.77 -6.35
C THR A 33 12.44 -44.03 -7.63
N PRO A 34 11.91 -44.72 -8.66
CA PRO A 34 11.50 -44.06 -9.89
C PRO A 34 10.56 -42.91 -9.52
N MET A 35 10.93 -41.68 -9.93
CA MET A 35 10.10 -40.51 -9.67
C MET A 35 8.69 -40.79 -10.20
N PRO A 36 7.65 -40.56 -9.38
CA PRO A 36 6.27 -40.74 -9.82
C PRO A 36 6.02 -39.88 -11.06
N ASP A 37 5.36 -40.47 -12.06
CA ASP A 37 4.92 -39.73 -13.24
C ASP A 37 3.84 -38.73 -12.82
N LEU A 38 4.20 -37.44 -12.79
CA LEU A 38 3.32 -36.35 -12.37
C LEU A 38 2.29 -35.97 -13.45
N THR A 39 2.31 -36.64 -14.62
CA THR A 39 1.23 -36.51 -15.60
C THR A 39 0.04 -37.43 -15.28
N ASP A 40 0.24 -38.45 -14.44
CA ASP A 40 -0.82 -39.31 -13.95
C ASP A 40 -1.59 -38.64 -12.79
N HIS A 41 -2.84 -38.30 -13.07
CA HIS A 41 -3.72 -37.61 -12.12
C HIS A 41 -4.06 -38.47 -10.90
N GLU A 42 -4.04 -39.80 -10.99
CA GLU A 42 -4.25 -40.68 -9.83
C GLU A 42 -3.05 -40.69 -8.89
N VAL A 43 -1.84 -40.62 -9.45
CA VAL A 43 -0.59 -40.54 -8.69
C VAL A 43 -0.48 -39.18 -8.00
N VAL A 44 -0.82 -38.10 -8.70
CA VAL A 44 -0.91 -36.75 -8.12
C VAL A 44 -1.96 -36.70 -7.01
N ALA A 45 -3.14 -37.30 -7.20
CA ALA A 45 -4.19 -37.34 -6.17
C ALA A 45 -3.75 -38.08 -4.91
N LYS A 46 -2.97 -39.17 -5.05
CA LYS A 46 -2.38 -39.88 -3.90
C LYS A 46 -1.27 -39.07 -3.22
N LEU A 47 -0.47 -38.33 -3.98
CA LEU A 47 0.57 -37.46 -3.44
C LEU A 47 -0.01 -36.26 -2.68
N LEU A 48 -1.14 -35.72 -3.15
CA LEU A 48 -1.87 -34.66 -2.48
C LEU A 48 -2.63 -35.12 -1.22
N GLN A 49 -2.78 -36.44 -1.01
CA GLN A 49 -3.37 -36.99 0.22
C GLN A 49 -2.38 -37.08 1.38
N TYR A 50 -1.08 -36.92 1.14
CA TYR A 50 -0.11 -36.83 2.22
C TYR A 50 -0.27 -35.48 2.91
N SER A 51 -0.53 -35.51 4.22
CA SER A 51 -0.83 -34.32 5.02
C SER A 51 0.23 -33.23 4.88
N GLU A 52 1.51 -33.61 4.82
CA GLU A 52 2.63 -32.66 4.67
C GLU A 52 2.60 -31.89 3.34
N VAL A 53 2.14 -32.53 2.26
CA VAL A 53 2.01 -31.89 0.93
C VAL A 53 0.80 -30.95 0.93
N GLN A 54 -0.27 -31.34 1.61
CA GLN A 54 -1.47 -30.53 1.72
C GLN A 54 -1.25 -29.30 2.61
N ASP A 55 -0.59 -29.46 3.75
CA ASP A 55 -0.21 -28.37 4.64
C ASP A 55 0.70 -27.35 3.92
N LEU A 56 1.69 -27.84 3.15
CA LEU A 56 2.55 -26.98 2.35
C LEU A 56 1.78 -26.23 1.25
N LEU A 57 0.79 -26.87 0.61
CA LEU A 57 -0.03 -26.24 -0.42
C LEU A 57 -0.94 -25.17 0.18
N ASP A 58 -1.47 -25.42 1.38
CA ASP A 58 -2.30 -24.48 2.13
C ASP A 58 -1.47 -23.26 2.58
N ASP A 59 -0.27 -23.49 3.14
CA ASP A 59 0.69 -22.44 3.51
C ASP A 59 1.05 -21.56 2.29
N ILE A 60 1.40 -22.18 1.15
CA ILE A 60 1.74 -21.43 -0.08
C ILE A 60 0.53 -20.64 -0.59
N SER A 61 -0.67 -21.22 -0.49
CA SER A 61 -1.91 -20.55 -0.92
C SER A 61 -2.23 -19.35 -0.04
N GLU A 62 -2.01 -19.46 1.28
CA GLU A 62 -2.15 -18.36 2.23
C GLU A 62 -1.12 -17.26 1.96
N ASP A 63 0.16 -17.62 1.79
CA ASP A 63 1.23 -16.68 1.45
C ASP A 63 0.97 -15.94 0.14
N LEU A 64 0.45 -16.65 -0.88
CA LEU A 64 0.09 -16.04 -2.15
C LEU A 64 -1.07 -15.04 -2.00
N GLN A 65 -2.10 -15.39 -1.23
CA GLN A 65 -3.22 -14.50 -0.95
C GLN A 65 -2.77 -13.25 -0.19
N ASN A 66 -1.88 -13.41 0.79
CA ASN A 66 -1.30 -12.32 1.56
C ASN A 66 -0.45 -11.41 0.66
N LEU A 67 0.38 -11.98 -0.22
CA LEU A 67 1.22 -11.24 -1.15
C LEU A 67 0.40 -10.46 -2.19
N VAL A 68 -0.64 -11.08 -2.75
CA VAL A 68 -1.55 -10.41 -3.68
C VAL A 68 -2.29 -9.26 -2.99
N SER A 69 -2.79 -9.48 -1.78
CA SER A 69 -3.47 -8.45 -0.99
C SER A 69 -2.55 -7.26 -0.71
N TRP A 70 -1.32 -7.53 -0.25
CA TRP A 70 -0.31 -6.51 -0.01
C TRP A 70 0.06 -5.76 -1.29
N LYS A 71 0.23 -6.45 -2.42
CA LYS A 71 0.58 -5.82 -3.69
C LYS A 71 -0.52 -4.89 -4.19
N ILE A 72 -1.78 -5.31 -4.09
CA ILE A 72 -2.94 -4.48 -4.43
C ILE A 72 -2.99 -3.27 -3.53
N GLU A 73 -2.85 -3.44 -2.21
CA GLU A 73 -2.85 -2.34 -1.24
C GLU A 73 -1.72 -1.34 -1.52
N SER A 74 -0.50 -1.82 -1.80
CA SER A 74 0.65 -0.99 -2.12
C SER A 74 0.41 -0.16 -3.38
N LEU A 75 -0.10 -0.79 -4.45
CA LEU A 75 -0.43 -0.08 -5.70
C LEU A 75 -1.53 0.94 -5.46
N LEU A 76 -2.56 0.60 -4.68
CA LEU A 76 -3.66 1.50 -4.37
C LEU A 76 -3.17 2.72 -3.57
N LYS A 77 -2.32 2.51 -2.55
CA LYS A 77 -1.71 3.59 -1.77
C LYS A 77 -0.85 4.50 -2.64
N GLU A 78 -0.06 3.95 -3.56
CA GLU A 78 0.75 4.74 -4.48
C GLU A 78 -0.10 5.58 -5.43
N GLN A 79 -1.13 4.98 -6.04
CA GLN A 79 -2.04 5.67 -6.96
C GLN A 79 -2.87 6.75 -6.25
N ILE A 80 -3.41 6.45 -5.07
CA ILE A 80 -4.14 7.42 -4.25
C ILE A 80 -3.21 8.55 -3.82
N GLY A 81 -1.98 8.24 -3.39
CA GLY A 81 -1.00 9.25 -3.01
C GLY A 81 -0.65 10.18 -4.19
N ARG A 82 -0.48 9.62 -5.38
CA ARG A 82 -0.26 10.38 -6.61
C ARG A 82 -1.45 11.28 -6.95
N LEU A 83 -2.66 10.73 -6.91
CA LEU A 83 -3.88 11.47 -7.18
C LEU A 83 -4.11 12.61 -6.18
N ILE A 84 -3.89 12.36 -4.89
CA ILE A 84 -3.98 13.40 -3.85
C ILE A 84 -2.96 14.49 -4.11
N LYS A 85 -1.72 14.13 -4.44
CA LYS A 85 -0.66 15.10 -4.74
C LYS A 85 -1.01 15.95 -5.97
N GLU A 86 -1.43 15.33 -7.07
CA GLU A 86 -1.85 16.02 -8.29
C GLU A 86 -3.03 16.95 -8.03
N ALA A 87 -4.08 16.46 -7.34
CA ALA A 87 -5.24 17.27 -7.00
C ALA A 87 -4.88 18.43 -6.05
N THR A 88 -3.96 18.21 -5.11
CA THR A 88 -3.48 19.25 -4.18
C THR A 88 -2.65 20.30 -4.90
N GLU A 89 -1.76 19.91 -5.80
CA GLU A 89 -0.94 20.82 -6.59
C GLU A 89 -1.79 21.65 -7.56
N GLU A 90 -2.75 21.02 -8.24
CA GLU A 90 -3.68 21.71 -9.14
C GLU A 90 -4.63 22.65 -8.38
N SER A 91 -5.17 22.21 -7.24
CA SER A 91 -6.04 23.02 -6.39
C SER A 91 -5.29 24.19 -5.77
N ALA A 92 -4.09 23.98 -5.23
CA ALA A 92 -3.28 25.04 -4.63
C ALA A 92 -2.93 26.13 -5.65
N PHE A 93 -2.60 25.75 -6.89
CA PHE A 93 -2.31 26.70 -7.95
C PHE A 93 -3.53 27.54 -8.33
N LYS A 94 -4.69 26.92 -8.51
CA LYS A 94 -5.96 27.62 -8.81
C LYS A 94 -6.37 28.53 -7.64
N MET A 95 -6.28 28.04 -6.41
CA MET A 95 -6.67 28.78 -5.21
C MET A 95 -5.78 30.00 -4.97
N ALA A 96 -4.46 29.91 -5.21
CA ALA A 96 -3.57 31.06 -5.14
C ALA A 96 -3.90 32.12 -6.20
N GLY A 97 -4.28 31.70 -7.41
CA GLY A 97 -4.75 32.59 -8.47
C GLY A 97 -6.06 33.31 -8.11
N ASP A 98 -7.02 32.59 -7.55
CA ASP A 98 -8.31 33.13 -7.13
C ASP A 98 -8.16 34.12 -5.97
N ILE A 99 -7.37 33.76 -4.94
CA ILE A 99 -7.07 34.67 -3.81
C ILE A 99 -6.41 35.94 -4.32
N ARG A 100 -5.43 35.84 -5.23
CA ARG A 100 -4.76 37.01 -5.79
C ARG A 100 -5.75 37.90 -6.56
N THR A 101 -6.62 37.31 -7.36
CA THR A 101 -7.63 38.03 -8.15
C THR A 101 -8.64 38.72 -7.24
N GLN A 102 -9.16 38.01 -6.23
CA GLN A 102 -10.07 38.57 -5.24
C GLN A 102 -9.42 39.67 -4.41
N LEU A 103 -8.16 39.50 -3.98
CA LEU A 103 -7.39 40.55 -3.32
C LEU A 103 -7.20 41.75 -4.24
N GLN A 104 -6.85 41.57 -5.51
CA GLN A 104 -6.69 42.70 -6.45
C GLN A 104 -7.99 43.46 -6.70
N LEU A 105 -9.13 42.77 -6.72
CA LEU A 105 -10.45 43.38 -6.88
C LEU A 105 -10.90 44.10 -5.60
N ALA A 106 -10.64 43.51 -4.43
CA ALA A 106 -11.11 44.05 -3.16
C ALA A 106 -10.14 45.05 -2.51
N LEU A 107 -8.83 45.00 -2.80
CA LEU A 107 -7.81 45.89 -2.20
C LEU A 107 -8.14 47.38 -2.35
N PRO A 108 -8.54 47.87 -3.54
CA PRO A 108 -8.79 49.30 -3.74
C PRO A 108 -9.90 49.83 -2.84
N ASP A 109 -11.01 49.08 -2.73
CA ASP A 109 -12.14 49.44 -1.86
C ASP A 109 -11.78 49.30 -0.38
N LEU A 110 -10.99 48.29 -0.03
CA LEU A 110 -10.51 48.08 1.35
C LEU A 110 -9.56 49.20 1.79
N LEU A 111 -8.65 49.63 0.91
CA LEU A 111 -7.79 50.80 1.13
C LEU A 111 -8.60 52.09 1.20
N ALA A 112 -9.59 52.28 0.32
CA ALA A 112 -10.45 53.45 0.36
C ALA A 112 -11.26 53.53 1.67
N ASN A 113 -11.76 52.40 2.17
CA ASN A 113 -12.48 52.33 3.43
C ASN A 113 -11.56 52.53 4.65
N LEU A 114 -10.34 52.00 4.62
CA LEU A 114 -9.33 52.26 5.66
C LEU A 114 -8.93 53.74 5.71
N ILE A 115 -8.74 54.38 4.55
CA ILE A 115 -8.42 55.81 4.49
C ILE A 115 -9.59 56.67 4.96
N LYS A 116 -10.84 56.27 4.66
CA LYS A 116 -12.04 56.93 5.18
C LYS A 116 -12.16 56.80 6.70
N GLN A 117 -11.99 55.59 7.24
CA GLN A 117 -11.97 55.35 8.69
C GLN A 117 -10.83 56.11 9.39
N ALA A 118 -9.65 56.21 8.78
CA ALA A 118 -8.54 56.99 9.33
C ALA A 118 -8.77 58.52 9.26
N LYS A 119 -9.72 58.98 8.43
CA LYS A 119 -10.10 60.39 8.28
C LYS A 119 -11.35 60.78 9.06
N GLU A 120 -12.10 59.83 9.59
CA GLU A 120 -13.11 60.07 10.61
C GLU A 120 -12.39 59.96 11.96
N PRO A 121 -11.84 61.07 12.52
CA PRO A 121 -11.49 61.04 13.93
C PRO A 121 -12.78 60.79 14.70
N ASP A 122 -12.69 60.00 15.77
CA ASP A 122 -13.74 59.81 16.77
C ASP A 122 -14.60 61.08 16.92
N SER A 123 -15.79 61.09 16.31
CA SER A 123 -16.87 61.96 16.75
C SER A 123 -17.56 61.25 17.90
N THR A 124 -16.84 61.16 19.02
CA THR A 124 -17.43 60.96 20.34
C THR A 124 -17.24 62.26 21.13
N ASP A 125 -18.34 62.67 21.76
CA ASP A 125 -18.61 63.94 22.47
C ASP A 125 -17.49 64.46 23.40
#